data_AF-A0A9E4ETX3-F1
#
_entry.id   AF-A0A9E4ETX3-F1
#
_cell.length_a   1.000
_cell.length_b   1.000
_cell.length_c   1.000
_cell.angle_alpha   90.00
_cell.angle_beta   90.00
_cell.angle_gamma   90.00
#
_symmetry.space_group_name_H-M   'P 1'
#
loop_
_entity.id
_entity.type
_entity.pdbx_description
1 polymer ?
#
loop_
_entity_poly.entity_id
_entity_poly.type
_entity_poly.pdbx_seq_one_letter_code
_entity_poly.pdbx_strand_id
1 'polypeptide(L)'
;GRANNAERIWNALERAGMQSVAVHYPAAHPSGVETGFVVDGFGHPGHRSTDFEVAICQAYTTDAALEGDIEMDHDGTAVRQEQRSVEPIPPLAPAQEWQNLPASHAPPLESRIEVVARLGGDVTDFHLLAVDSAGKGYDRVLVCRDRDGASCIAAAGVGEWSEWAVEDFAIDGNRRPASVRFKLMELAADGSRLKLYRTQVTYTDGFTLPDELAGELVERFGPYQEHASMLPYTSGMADFDTALEECEYQGMWFAEVARYMLRERGCSFFICHWHLYDYLNHIHLGDVDPVCRRTVRGLFPAGLSGGGPDFGTAVGERG
;
A
#
# COMPACT_ATOMS: atom_id res chain seq x y z
N GLY A 1 -12.01 -15.01 20.48
CA GLY A 1 -13.02 -14.05 20.99
C GLY A 1 -14.36 -14.74 21.14
N ARG A 2 -15.26 -14.25 22.00
CA ARG A 2 -16.67 -14.70 21.98
C ARG A 2 -17.27 -14.32 20.63
N ALA A 3 -17.97 -15.26 19.98
CA ALA A 3 -18.67 -14.97 18.73
C ALA A 3 -19.64 -13.79 18.96
N ASN A 4 -19.70 -12.87 17.99
CA ASN A 4 -20.66 -11.77 18.04
C ASN A 4 -22.08 -12.36 17.92
N ASN A 5 -22.86 -12.26 19.00
CA ASN A 5 -24.24 -12.73 19.06
C ASN A 5 -25.26 -11.65 18.67
N ALA A 6 -24.81 -10.42 18.35
CA ALA A 6 -25.69 -9.39 17.84
C ALA A 6 -26.13 -9.75 16.41
N GLU A 7 -27.41 -9.53 16.14
CA GLU A 7 -27.92 -9.63 14.79
C GLU A 7 -27.24 -8.61 13.88
N ARG A 8 -26.83 -9.08 12.69
CA ARG A 8 -26.21 -8.23 11.68
C ARG A 8 -27.27 -7.66 10.75
N ILE A 9 -27.06 -6.43 10.30
CA ILE A 9 -28.00 -5.72 9.43
C ILE A 9 -28.26 -6.47 8.12
N TRP A 10 -27.24 -7.08 7.51
CA TRP A 10 -27.40 -7.85 6.28
C TRP A 10 -28.27 -9.11 6.48
N ASN A 11 -28.17 -9.80 7.62
CA ASN A 11 -29.04 -10.96 7.89
C ASN A 11 -30.50 -10.54 8.13
N ALA A 12 -30.73 -9.37 8.72
CA ALA A 12 -32.08 -8.82 8.84
C ALA A 12 -32.67 -8.47 7.46
N LEU A 13 -31.85 -7.94 6.55
CA LEU A 13 -32.25 -7.64 5.16
C LEU A 13 -32.58 -8.91 4.36
N GLU A 14 -31.78 -9.97 4.49
CA GLU A 14 -32.02 -11.25 3.82
C GLU A 14 -33.36 -11.86 4.21
N ARG A 15 -33.74 -11.82 5.50
CA ARG A 15 -35.06 -12.30 5.95
C ARG A 15 -36.23 -11.48 5.39
N ALA A 16 -35.98 -10.22 5.05
CA ALA A 16 -36.95 -9.37 4.38
C ALA A 16 -36.93 -9.53 2.84
N GLY A 17 -36.14 -10.48 2.32
CA GLY A 17 -36.00 -10.74 0.88
C GLY A 17 -35.14 -9.72 0.14
N MET A 18 -34.32 -8.96 0.86
CA MET A 18 -33.44 -7.93 0.28
C MET A 18 -31.99 -8.41 0.25
N GLN A 19 -31.29 -8.09 -0.85
CA GLN A 19 -29.86 -8.32 -0.97
C GLN A 19 -29.07 -7.11 -0.47
N SER A 20 -27.89 -7.35 0.07
CA SER A 20 -26.99 -6.33 0.58
C SER A 20 -25.54 -6.70 0.31
N VAL A 21 -24.66 -5.70 0.36
CA VAL A 21 -23.21 -5.90 0.28
C VAL A 21 -22.49 -5.18 1.42
N ALA A 22 -21.53 -5.87 2.03
CA ALA A 22 -20.55 -5.27 2.93
C ALA A 22 -19.18 -5.27 2.26
N VAL A 23 -18.53 -4.10 2.18
CA VAL A 23 -17.21 -3.93 1.52
C VAL A 23 -16.20 -3.40 2.52
N HIS A 24 -15.11 -4.13 2.76
CA HIS A 24 -14.04 -3.79 3.70
C HIS A 24 -14.58 -3.41 5.09
N TYR A 25 -15.64 -4.08 5.55
CA TYR A 25 -16.35 -3.70 6.77
C TYR A 25 -15.92 -4.57 7.95
N PRO A 26 -15.34 -4.00 9.02
CA PRO A 26 -14.97 -4.75 10.20
C PRO A 26 -16.14 -5.57 10.77
N ALA A 27 -15.87 -6.83 11.12
CA ALA A 27 -16.84 -7.79 11.65
C ALA A 27 -17.89 -8.30 10.63
N ALA A 28 -17.72 -8.04 9.34
CA ALA A 28 -18.44 -8.77 8.30
C ALA A 28 -17.88 -10.19 8.06
N HIS A 29 -16.78 -10.59 8.70
CA HIS A 29 -16.30 -11.98 8.74
C HIS A 29 -16.32 -12.56 10.18
N PRO A 30 -16.79 -13.81 10.39
CA PRO A 30 -17.55 -14.63 9.43
C PRO A 30 -18.90 -13.97 9.16
N SER A 31 -19.37 -13.90 7.92
CA SER A 31 -20.51 -13.05 7.52
C SER A 31 -21.88 -13.61 7.89
N GLY A 32 -22.04 -14.94 7.81
CA GLY A 32 -23.34 -15.59 7.92
C GLY A 32 -24.33 -15.16 6.83
N VAL A 33 -23.88 -14.56 5.73
CA VAL A 33 -24.74 -14.28 4.58
C VAL A 33 -25.07 -15.59 3.85
N GLU A 34 -26.29 -15.69 3.35
CA GLU A 34 -26.74 -16.81 2.51
C GLU A 34 -27.01 -16.37 1.07
N THR A 35 -27.47 -15.13 0.89
CA THR A 35 -27.88 -14.55 -0.41
C THR A 35 -27.31 -13.15 -0.67
N GLY A 36 -26.74 -12.51 0.36
CA GLY A 36 -25.99 -11.26 0.26
C GLY A 36 -24.53 -11.46 -0.14
N PHE A 37 -23.79 -10.35 -0.18
CA PHE A 37 -22.42 -10.30 -0.65
C PHE A 37 -21.48 -9.72 0.42
N VAL A 38 -20.25 -10.22 0.47
CA VAL A 38 -19.17 -9.61 1.25
C VAL A 38 -17.94 -9.48 0.37
N VAL A 39 -17.26 -8.35 0.47
CA VAL A 39 -15.95 -8.10 -0.13
C VAL A 39 -15.07 -7.68 1.02
N ASP A 40 -14.13 -8.53 1.44
CA ASP A 40 -13.33 -8.39 2.66
C ASP A 40 -14.17 -8.07 3.91
N GLY A 41 -14.45 -9.11 4.71
CA GLY A 41 -15.17 -8.96 5.96
C GLY A 41 -14.31 -8.68 7.19
N PHE A 42 -12.98 -8.62 7.04
CA PHE A 42 -12.08 -8.34 8.15
C PHE A 42 -11.93 -6.84 8.35
N GLY A 43 -11.71 -6.09 7.26
CA GLY A 43 -11.57 -4.63 7.29
C GLY A 43 -10.54 -4.17 8.33
N HIS A 44 -9.43 -4.90 8.48
CA HIS A 44 -8.43 -4.61 9.51
C HIS A 44 -7.49 -3.49 9.02
N PRO A 45 -7.02 -2.56 9.87
CA PRO A 45 -6.06 -1.53 9.46
C PRO A 45 -4.60 -2.00 9.48
N GLY A 46 -4.30 -3.11 10.16
CA GLY A 46 -2.94 -3.59 10.39
C GLY A 46 -2.33 -4.33 9.19
N HIS A 47 -1.04 -4.13 8.95
CA HIS A 47 -0.28 -4.85 7.93
C HIS A 47 0.02 -6.29 8.36
N ARG A 48 0.20 -7.24 7.42
CA ARG A 48 0.41 -8.69 7.70
C ARG A 48 -0.70 -9.36 8.51
N SER A 49 -1.88 -8.76 8.57
CA SER A 49 -2.92 -9.16 9.52
C SER A 49 -4.01 -10.04 8.91
N THR A 50 -4.08 -10.11 7.58
CA THR A 50 -5.20 -10.69 6.84
C THR A 50 -4.72 -11.77 5.89
N ASP A 51 -5.67 -12.59 5.43
CA ASP A 51 -5.39 -13.69 4.51
C ASP A 51 -5.46 -13.28 3.04
N PHE A 52 -5.75 -12.01 2.73
CA PHE A 52 -5.80 -11.49 1.36
C PHE A 52 -4.46 -10.91 0.91
N GLU A 53 -3.59 -10.59 1.86
CA GLU A 53 -2.24 -10.10 1.62
C GLU A 53 -1.24 -11.23 1.38
N VAL A 54 -0.46 -11.11 0.29
CA VAL A 54 0.73 -11.92 0.02
C VAL A 54 1.97 -11.24 0.59
N ALA A 55 2.12 -9.95 0.35
CA ALA A 55 3.18 -9.11 0.88
C ALA A 55 2.64 -7.71 1.14
N ILE A 56 3.18 -7.03 2.16
CA ILE A 56 2.90 -5.62 2.50
C ILE A 56 3.23 -4.67 1.33
N CYS A 57 3.09 -3.36 1.45
CA CYS A 57 3.75 -2.43 0.50
C CYS A 57 5.26 -2.29 0.81
N GLN A 58 6.10 -1.88 -0.15
CA GLN A 58 7.54 -1.70 0.07
C GLN A 58 8.13 -0.64 -0.88
N ALA A 59 9.00 0.22 -0.36
CA ALA A 59 9.86 1.06 -1.17
C ALA A 59 11.27 0.46 -1.25
N TYR A 60 11.90 0.56 -2.42
CA TYR A 60 13.24 0.08 -2.73
C TYR A 60 14.13 1.25 -3.14
N THR A 61 15.39 1.28 -2.68
CA THR A 61 16.33 2.34 -3.08
C THR A 61 17.76 1.85 -3.26
N THR A 62 18.48 2.46 -4.19
CA THR A 62 19.93 2.27 -4.33
C THR A 62 20.74 3.19 -3.42
N ASP A 63 20.11 4.16 -2.76
CA ASP A 63 20.78 5.09 -1.85
C ASP A 63 20.79 4.56 -0.41
N ALA A 64 21.90 3.97 -0.02
CA ALA A 64 22.10 3.46 1.34
C ALA A 64 22.09 4.57 2.42
N ALA A 65 22.14 5.85 2.06
CA ALA A 65 22.09 6.95 3.01
C ALA A 65 20.65 7.36 3.40
N LEU A 66 19.63 6.88 2.68
CA LEU A 66 18.21 7.08 3.03
C LEU A 66 17.70 6.04 4.04
N GLU A 67 18.61 5.31 4.70
CA GLU A 67 18.31 4.39 5.79
C GLU A 67 17.73 5.15 6.99
N GLY A 68 16.48 4.86 7.31
CA GLY A 68 15.85 5.23 8.59
C GLY A 68 15.11 4.03 9.15
N ASP A 69 15.54 3.56 10.32
CA ASP A 69 14.72 2.64 11.12
C ASP A 69 13.55 3.45 11.68
N ILE A 70 12.32 3.03 11.40
CA ILE A 70 11.13 3.67 11.94
C ILE A 70 10.38 2.65 12.78
N GLU A 71 10.39 2.91 14.08
CA GLU A 71 9.56 2.22 15.06
C GLU A 71 8.15 2.81 15.00
N MET A 72 7.22 2.18 14.28
CA MET A 72 5.81 2.55 14.34
C MET A 72 4.90 1.32 14.35
N ASP A 73 4.15 1.15 15.44
CA ASP A 73 2.95 0.31 15.49
C ASP A 73 1.72 1.20 15.45
N HIS A 74 0.77 0.85 14.58
CA HIS A 74 -0.45 1.60 14.28
C HIS A 74 -1.50 1.56 15.42
N ASP A 75 -1.35 0.67 16.40
CA ASP A 75 -2.39 0.38 17.41
C ASP A 75 -1.94 0.65 18.87
N GLY A 76 -0.77 1.28 19.06
CA GLY A 76 -0.20 1.50 20.38
C GLY A 76 0.29 0.22 21.08
N THR A 77 0.45 -0.89 20.35
CA THR A 77 1.15 -2.08 20.85
C THR A 77 2.66 -1.98 20.66
N ALA A 78 3.39 -2.89 21.30
CA ALA A 78 4.85 -2.90 21.27
C ALA A 78 5.37 -3.53 19.96
N VAL A 79 6.26 -2.78 19.29
CA VAL A 79 6.93 -3.10 18.02
C VAL A 79 7.27 -4.57 17.92
N ARG A 80 6.67 -5.26 16.95
CA ARG A 80 6.88 -6.71 16.79
C ARG A 80 8.12 -7.11 15.99
N GLN A 81 8.80 -6.19 15.28
CA GLN A 81 10.14 -6.43 14.70
C GLN A 81 10.76 -5.15 14.11
N GLU A 82 12.09 -5.11 14.03
CA GLU A 82 12.88 -4.12 13.27
C GLU A 82 12.57 -4.25 11.78
N GLN A 83 11.57 -3.53 11.28
CA GLN A 83 11.27 -3.48 9.85
C GLN A 83 11.87 -2.20 9.28
N ARG A 84 12.77 -2.32 8.29
CA ARG A 84 13.27 -1.16 7.55
C ARG A 84 12.11 -0.54 6.79
N SER A 85 11.96 0.77 6.91
CA SER A 85 10.95 1.49 6.16
C SER A 85 11.22 1.40 4.65
N VAL A 86 12.46 1.64 4.23
CA VAL A 86 12.90 1.56 2.83
C VAL A 86 13.93 0.44 2.71
N GLU A 87 13.75 -0.43 1.71
CA GLU A 87 14.62 -1.58 1.47
C GLU A 87 15.79 -1.17 0.56
N PRO A 88 17.05 -1.30 0.99
CA PRO A 88 18.18 -1.05 0.11
C PRO A 88 18.30 -2.19 -0.92
N ILE A 89 18.60 -1.82 -2.16
CA ILE A 89 18.87 -2.78 -3.24
C ILE A 89 20.24 -2.52 -3.85
N PRO A 90 20.81 -3.49 -4.60
CA PRO A 90 22.10 -3.28 -5.26
C PRO A 90 22.08 -2.02 -6.14
N PRO A 91 23.18 -1.23 -6.15
CA PRO A 91 23.30 -0.10 -7.05
C PRO A 91 23.05 -0.50 -8.50
N LEU A 92 22.49 0.40 -9.29
CA LEU A 92 22.35 0.20 -10.73
C LEU A 92 23.73 0.00 -11.36
N ALA A 93 23.87 -1.06 -12.16
CA ALA A 93 25.10 -1.40 -12.88
C ALA A 93 24.77 -1.71 -14.34
N PRO A 94 25.72 -1.62 -15.30
CA PRO A 94 25.44 -1.98 -16.69
C PRO A 94 24.83 -3.37 -16.81
N ALA A 95 23.73 -3.50 -17.55
CA ALA A 95 23.00 -4.75 -17.72
C ALA A 95 23.89 -5.82 -18.38
N GLN A 96 24.04 -6.98 -17.72
CA GLN A 96 24.85 -8.10 -18.22
C GLN A 96 24.00 -9.34 -18.45
N GLU A 97 24.32 -10.08 -19.52
CA GLU A 97 23.67 -11.37 -19.84
C GLU A 97 22.16 -11.27 -20.11
N TRP A 98 21.65 -10.08 -20.45
CA TRP A 98 20.25 -9.86 -20.78
C TRP A 98 19.90 -10.32 -22.20
N GLN A 99 18.72 -10.91 -22.31
CA GLN A 99 18.06 -11.19 -23.59
C GLN A 99 17.01 -10.10 -23.90
N ASN A 100 16.74 -9.88 -25.19
CA ASN A 100 15.70 -8.96 -25.68
C ASN A 100 15.69 -7.58 -25.00
N LEU A 101 16.86 -6.95 -24.86
CA LEU A 101 16.96 -5.62 -24.27
C LEU A 101 16.07 -4.62 -25.02
N PRO A 102 15.32 -3.76 -24.29
CA PRO A 102 14.51 -2.71 -24.90
C PRO A 102 15.40 -1.67 -25.58
N ALA A 103 14.80 -0.88 -26.49
CA ALA A 103 15.47 0.26 -27.08
C ALA A 103 15.81 1.31 -25.99
N SER A 104 17.04 1.80 -26.02
CA SER A 104 17.57 2.80 -25.08
C SER A 104 18.69 3.60 -25.74
N HIS A 105 18.77 4.89 -25.47
CA HIS A 105 19.80 5.79 -26.00
C HIS A 105 21.15 5.66 -25.27
N ALA A 106 21.12 5.24 -24.01
CA ALA A 106 22.28 4.85 -23.21
C ALA A 106 22.26 3.34 -22.93
N PRO A 107 23.41 2.68 -22.63
CA PRO A 107 23.40 1.28 -22.20
C PRO A 107 22.46 1.07 -21.00
N PRO A 108 21.48 0.16 -21.07
CA PRO A 108 20.58 -0.11 -19.95
C PRO A 108 21.35 -0.50 -18.68
N LEU A 109 20.82 -0.10 -17.53
CA LEU A 109 21.36 -0.50 -16.21
C LEU A 109 20.42 -1.51 -15.56
N GLU A 110 20.97 -2.47 -14.84
CA GLU A 110 20.22 -3.47 -14.08
C GLU A 110 20.37 -3.31 -12.56
N SER A 111 19.35 -3.77 -11.85
CA SER A 111 19.38 -4.10 -10.42
C SER A 111 18.35 -5.21 -10.15
N ARG A 112 18.06 -5.53 -8.90
CA ARG A 112 17.06 -6.53 -8.50
C ARG A 112 16.35 -6.14 -7.22
N ILE A 113 15.11 -6.62 -7.07
CA ILE A 113 14.30 -6.49 -5.86
C ILE A 113 13.86 -7.88 -5.43
N GLU A 114 13.70 -8.04 -4.12
CA GLU A 114 13.15 -9.25 -3.52
C GLU A 114 11.78 -8.90 -2.88
N VAL A 115 10.78 -9.73 -3.15
CA VAL A 115 9.45 -9.64 -2.52
C VAL A 115 9.31 -10.82 -1.57
N VAL A 116 9.37 -10.52 -0.27
CA VAL A 116 9.23 -11.51 0.80
C VAL A 116 7.77 -11.65 1.19
N ALA A 117 7.25 -12.88 1.17
CA ALA A 117 5.87 -13.16 1.58
C ALA A 117 5.63 -12.82 3.06
N ARG A 118 4.39 -12.47 3.42
CA ARG A 118 4.02 -12.03 4.78
C ARG A 118 4.30 -13.08 5.86
N LEU A 119 4.22 -14.37 5.51
CA LEU A 119 4.50 -15.50 6.40
C LEU A 119 6.00 -15.80 6.55
N GLY A 120 6.85 -15.13 5.76
CA GLY A 120 8.28 -15.39 5.70
C GLY A 120 8.63 -16.68 4.93
N GLY A 121 9.91 -16.90 4.68
CA GLY A 121 10.44 -18.12 4.04
C GLY A 121 10.36 -18.13 2.51
N ASP A 122 9.24 -17.65 1.94
CA ASP A 122 9.06 -17.56 0.49
C ASP A 122 9.46 -16.19 -0.06
N VAL A 123 10.26 -16.19 -1.13
CA VAL A 123 10.78 -15.00 -1.81
C VAL A 123 10.48 -15.09 -3.29
N THR A 124 10.01 -13.99 -3.87
CA THR A 124 9.87 -13.81 -5.33
C THR A 124 10.81 -12.71 -5.78
N ASP A 125 11.77 -13.04 -6.63
CA ASP A 125 12.73 -12.10 -7.22
C ASP A 125 12.15 -11.41 -8.46
N PHE A 126 12.48 -10.13 -8.62
CA PHE A 126 12.33 -9.43 -9.89
C PHE A 126 13.61 -8.69 -10.27
N HIS A 127 13.85 -8.60 -11.57
CA HIS A 127 14.95 -7.83 -12.14
C HIS A 127 14.47 -6.44 -12.57
N LEU A 128 15.28 -5.42 -12.30
CA LEU A 128 15.03 -4.05 -12.74
C LEU A 128 15.89 -3.72 -13.94
N LEU A 129 15.34 -3.00 -14.91
CA LEU A 129 16.08 -2.38 -16.02
C LEU A 129 15.78 -0.88 -16.10
N ALA A 130 16.78 -0.04 -15.86
CA ALA A 130 16.70 1.39 -16.12
C ALA A 130 17.10 1.68 -17.57
N VAL A 131 16.29 2.49 -18.28
CA VAL A 131 16.50 2.85 -19.69
C VAL A 131 16.43 4.36 -19.90
N ASP A 132 17.23 4.83 -20.86
CA ASP A 132 17.19 6.21 -21.37
C ASP A 132 16.32 6.21 -22.63
N SER A 133 15.02 6.42 -22.43
CA SER A 133 14.01 6.34 -23.49
C SER A 133 13.98 7.58 -24.38
N ALA A 134 14.48 8.72 -23.87
CA ALA A 134 14.38 10.03 -24.52
C ALA A 134 15.74 10.64 -24.96
N GLY A 135 16.86 9.99 -24.68
CA GLY A 135 18.21 10.48 -24.97
C GLY A 135 18.68 11.61 -24.05
N LYS A 136 18.14 11.70 -22.84
CA LYS A 136 18.41 12.77 -21.86
C LYS A 136 18.89 12.23 -20.51
N GLY A 137 19.25 10.94 -20.47
CA GLY A 137 19.53 10.20 -19.25
C GLY A 137 18.38 9.28 -18.86
N TYR A 138 18.62 8.39 -17.91
CA TYR A 138 17.66 7.36 -17.51
C TYR A 138 16.38 7.99 -16.96
N ASP A 139 15.23 7.57 -17.49
CA ASP A 139 13.92 8.15 -17.19
C ASP A 139 12.81 7.11 -16.92
N ARG A 140 13.10 5.83 -17.15
CA ARG A 140 12.14 4.74 -17.02
C ARG A 140 12.78 3.49 -16.44
N VAL A 141 12.01 2.76 -15.63
CA VAL A 141 12.37 1.44 -15.11
C VAL A 141 11.37 0.40 -15.61
N LEU A 142 11.88 -0.73 -16.06
CA LEU A 142 11.13 -1.95 -16.33
C LEU A 142 11.37 -2.93 -15.19
N VAL A 143 10.33 -3.66 -14.82
CA VAL A 143 10.37 -4.77 -13.85
C VAL A 143 10.13 -6.06 -14.63
N CYS A 144 11.06 -7.00 -14.55
CA CYS A 144 11.07 -8.24 -15.32
C CYS A 144 11.15 -9.46 -14.40
N ARG A 145 10.57 -10.59 -14.82
CA ARG A 145 10.68 -11.87 -14.10
C ARG A 145 12.11 -12.41 -14.13
N ASP A 146 12.76 -12.26 -15.28
CA ASP A 146 14.09 -12.80 -15.57
C ASP A 146 14.97 -11.71 -16.20
N ARG A 147 16.25 -12.04 -16.48
CA ARG A 147 17.14 -11.24 -17.33
C ARG A 147 16.76 -11.32 -18.82
N ASP A 148 15.50 -11.05 -19.11
CA ASP A 148 14.92 -11.00 -20.45
C ASP A 148 13.94 -9.82 -20.52
N GLY A 149 14.20 -8.86 -21.41
CA GLY A 149 13.31 -7.71 -21.60
C GLY A 149 11.91 -8.08 -22.10
N ALA A 150 11.74 -9.27 -22.71
CA ALA A 150 10.42 -9.80 -23.07
C ALA A 150 9.64 -10.33 -21.85
N SER A 151 10.30 -10.54 -20.71
CA SER A 151 9.67 -10.95 -19.45
C SER A 151 9.18 -9.77 -18.58
N CYS A 152 9.17 -8.56 -19.16
CA CYS A 152 8.69 -7.35 -18.50
C CYS A 152 7.22 -7.49 -18.06
N ILE A 153 6.96 -7.27 -16.78
CA ILE A 153 5.63 -7.30 -16.17
C ILE A 153 5.08 -5.90 -15.93
N ALA A 154 5.96 -4.92 -15.77
CA ALA A 154 5.60 -3.54 -15.45
C ALA A 154 6.68 -2.58 -15.96
N ALA A 155 6.27 -1.38 -16.36
CA ALA A 155 7.17 -0.30 -16.71
C ALA A 155 6.63 1.03 -16.18
N ALA A 156 7.50 1.86 -15.59
CA ALA A 156 7.13 3.14 -15.00
C ALA A 156 8.16 4.22 -15.36
N GLY A 157 7.68 5.40 -15.80
CA GLY A 157 8.48 6.61 -15.89
C GLY A 157 8.58 7.33 -14.54
N VAL A 158 9.53 8.26 -14.39
CA VAL A 158 9.68 9.02 -13.14
C VAL A 158 8.40 9.80 -12.81
N GLY A 159 7.87 9.60 -11.60
CA GLY A 159 6.60 10.15 -11.12
C GLY A 159 5.37 9.35 -11.54
N GLU A 160 5.51 8.34 -12.40
CA GLU A 160 4.40 7.58 -12.98
C GLU A 160 4.21 6.22 -12.30
N TRP A 161 2.96 5.76 -12.27
CA TRP A 161 2.64 4.37 -11.96
C TRP A 161 2.78 3.50 -13.20
N SER A 162 3.18 2.24 -13.02
CA SER A 162 3.05 1.21 -14.04
C SER A 162 1.58 0.82 -14.27
N GLU A 163 1.30 -0.01 -15.26
CA GLU A 163 0.07 -0.81 -15.26
C GLU A 163 0.10 -1.86 -14.14
N TRP A 164 -1.07 -2.40 -13.79
CA TRP A 164 -1.17 -3.54 -12.87
C TRP A 164 -0.60 -4.80 -13.53
N ALA A 165 0.20 -5.55 -12.78
CA ALA A 165 0.66 -6.88 -13.16
C ALA A 165 -0.04 -7.94 -12.27
N VAL A 166 -0.26 -9.13 -12.83
CA VAL A 166 -0.69 -10.31 -12.07
C VAL A 166 0.36 -11.38 -12.26
N GLU A 167 0.98 -11.79 -11.16
CA GLU A 167 2.07 -12.76 -11.14
C GLU A 167 1.78 -13.88 -10.15
N ASP A 168 2.44 -15.02 -10.38
CA ASP A 168 2.42 -16.11 -9.42
C ASP A 168 3.45 -15.84 -8.32
N PHE A 169 2.98 -15.52 -7.10
CA PHE A 169 3.84 -15.34 -5.94
C PHE A 169 3.90 -16.61 -5.10
N ALA A 170 5.07 -16.89 -4.53
CA ALA A 170 5.27 -17.99 -3.59
C ALA A 170 4.82 -17.57 -2.18
N ILE A 171 3.98 -18.38 -1.54
CA ILE A 171 3.50 -18.19 -0.16
C ILE A 171 3.01 -19.52 0.43
N ASP A 172 3.52 -19.85 1.60
CA ASP A 172 3.28 -21.13 2.30
C ASP A 172 3.60 -22.35 1.40
N GLY A 173 4.69 -22.25 0.62
CA GLY A 173 5.12 -23.28 -0.32
C GLY A 173 4.21 -23.47 -1.55
N ASN A 174 3.18 -22.63 -1.72
CA ASN A 174 2.28 -22.65 -2.88
C ASN A 174 2.51 -21.43 -3.76
N ARG A 175 2.28 -21.56 -5.08
CA ARG A 175 2.26 -20.43 -6.01
C ARG A 175 0.82 -20.03 -6.29
N ARG A 176 0.50 -18.75 -6.12
CA ARG A 176 -0.85 -18.22 -6.35
C ARG A 176 -0.81 -16.90 -7.10
N PRO A 177 -1.80 -16.63 -7.97
CA PRO A 177 -1.90 -15.37 -8.68
C PRO A 177 -2.19 -14.24 -7.69
N ALA A 178 -1.37 -13.20 -7.74
CA ALA A 178 -1.56 -11.98 -6.98
C ALA A 178 -1.15 -10.77 -7.81
N SER A 179 -1.81 -9.66 -7.50
CA SER A 179 -1.65 -8.40 -8.20
C SER A 179 -0.57 -7.54 -7.55
N VAL A 180 0.15 -6.80 -8.38
CA VAL A 180 1.18 -5.84 -7.93
C VAL A 180 1.26 -4.68 -8.91
N ARG A 181 1.61 -3.51 -8.40
CA ARG A 181 1.89 -2.32 -9.20
C ARG A 181 3.08 -1.56 -8.63
N PHE A 182 3.74 -0.76 -9.46
CA PHE A 182 4.95 -0.04 -9.10
C PHE A 182 4.84 1.44 -9.46
N LYS A 183 5.44 2.33 -8.66
CA LYS A 183 5.65 3.74 -9.00
C LYS A 183 7.14 4.07 -8.94
N LEU A 184 7.67 4.62 -10.02
CA LEU A 184 9.06 5.11 -10.03
C LEU A 184 9.08 6.51 -9.43
N MET A 185 9.47 6.65 -8.17
CA MET A 185 9.46 7.94 -7.47
C MET A 185 10.70 8.78 -7.82
N GLU A 186 11.86 8.13 -7.94
CA GLU A 186 13.11 8.80 -8.28
C GLU A 186 13.96 7.93 -9.20
N LEU A 187 14.56 8.58 -10.21
CA LEU A 187 15.64 8.03 -11.01
C LEU A 187 16.55 9.18 -11.42
N ALA A 188 17.83 9.13 -11.02
CA ALA A 188 18.80 10.10 -11.48
C ALA A 188 19.12 9.85 -12.96
N ALA A 189 19.29 10.94 -13.73
CA ALA A 189 19.57 10.86 -15.16
C ALA A 189 20.85 10.08 -15.51
N ASP A 190 21.80 9.98 -14.56
CA ASP A 190 23.03 9.20 -14.67
C ASP A 190 22.93 7.78 -14.09
N GLY A 191 21.78 7.41 -13.52
CA GLY A 191 21.54 6.11 -12.89
C GLY A 191 22.15 5.98 -11.48
N SER A 192 22.68 7.05 -10.90
CA SER A 192 23.31 7.00 -9.57
C SER A 192 22.33 6.75 -8.43
N ARG A 193 21.05 7.09 -8.62
CA ARG A 193 19.99 6.89 -7.64
C ARG A 193 18.70 6.38 -8.27
N LEU A 194 18.05 5.45 -7.60
CA LEU A 194 16.71 4.96 -7.88
C LEU A 194 15.91 4.87 -6.57
N LYS A 195 14.64 5.26 -6.62
CA LYS A 195 13.65 4.97 -5.59
C LYS A 195 12.36 4.47 -6.24
N LEU A 196 12.00 3.22 -5.99
CA LEU A 196 10.85 2.53 -6.58
C LEU A 196 9.89 2.12 -5.46
N TYR A 197 8.63 2.50 -5.56
CA TYR A 197 7.58 2.04 -4.66
C TYR A 197 6.83 0.86 -5.28
N ARG A 198 6.50 -0.14 -4.47
CA ARG A 198 5.63 -1.26 -4.80
C ARG A 198 4.43 -1.24 -3.86
N THR A 199 3.25 -1.42 -4.44
CA THR A 199 1.99 -1.61 -3.71
C THR A 199 2.04 -2.82 -2.76
N GLN A 200 1.01 -2.95 -1.93
CA GLN A 200 0.65 -4.25 -1.36
C GLN A 200 0.50 -5.28 -2.50
N VAL A 201 0.92 -6.52 -2.25
CA VAL A 201 0.65 -7.65 -3.14
C VAL A 201 -0.56 -8.39 -2.61
N THR A 202 -1.65 -8.38 -3.38
CA THR A 202 -2.96 -8.91 -2.96
C THR A 202 -3.42 -10.01 -3.91
N TYR A 203 -3.96 -11.11 -3.37
CA TYR A 203 -4.53 -12.18 -4.20
C TYR A 203 -5.63 -11.65 -5.12
N THR A 204 -5.76 -12.27 -6.29
CA THR A 204 -6.82 -11.94 -7.25
C THR A 204 -8.14 -12.66 -6.96
N ASP A 205 -8.18 -13.52 -5.95
CA ASP A 205 -9.34 -14.32 -5.54
C ASP A 205 -9.44 -14.48 -4.02
N GLY A 206 -10.54 -15.09 -3.56
CA GLY A 206 -10.72 -15.48 -2.16
C GLY A 206 -11.07 -14.35 -1.18
N PHE A 207 -11.13 -13.09 -1.64
CA PHE A 207 -11.49 -11.93 -0.81
C PHE A 207 -12.98 -11.59 -0.85
N THR A 208 -13.84 -12.40 -1.48
CA THR A 208 -15.28 -12.16 -1.57
C THR A 208 -16.10 -13.36 -1.11
N LEU A 209 -17.37 -13.11 -0.75
CA LEU A 209 -18.41 -14.12 -0.59
C LEU A 209 -19.62 -13.70 -1.44
N PRO A 210 -20.07 -14.52 -2.40
CA PRO A 210 -19.44 -15.77 -2.82
C PRO A 210 -18.09 -15.50 -3.55
N ASP A 211 -17.23 -16.52 -3.63
CA ASP A 211 -15.86 -16.39 -4.14
C ASP A 211 -15.80 -15.95 -5.61
N GLU A 212 -16.79 -16.32 -6.43
CA GLU A 212 -16.82 -16.00 -7.85
C GLU A 212 -16.95 -14.49 -8.12
N LEU A 213 -17.38 -13.70 -7.13
CA LEU A 213 -17.48 -12.25 -7.25
C LEU A 213 -16.09 -11.61 -7.39
N ALA A 214 -15.05 -12.16 -6.78
CA ALA A 214 -13.70 -11.58 -6.78
C ALA A 214 -13.18 -11.36 -8.21
N GLY A 215 -13.22 -12.39 -9.05
CA GLY A 215 -12.74 -12.32 -10.43
C GLY A 215 -13.49 -11.28 -11.26
N GLU A 216 -14.81 -11.18 -11.08
CA GLU A 216 -15.62 -10.17 -11.76
C GLU A 216 -15.27 -8.74 -11.33
N LEU A 217 -15.08 -8.50 -10.03
CA LEU A 217 -14.71 -7.17 -9.55
C LEU A 217 -13.31 -6.77 -10.04
N VAL A 218 -12.36 -7.72 -10.05
CA VAL A 218 -11.00 -7.49 -10.57
C VAL A 218 -11.02 -7.16 -12.06
N GLU A 219 -11.78 -7.91 -12.86
CA GLU A 219 -11.90 -7.67 -14.31
C GLU A 219 -12.49 -6.28 -14.62
N ARG A 220 -13.47 -5.83 -13.82
CA ARG A 220 -14.18 -4.57 -14.06
C ARG A 220 -13.47 -3.34 -13.51
N PHE A 221 -12.92 -3.44 -12.31
CA PHE A 221 -12.46 -2.28 -11.52
C PHE A 221 -10.97 -2.32 -11.20
N GLY A 222 -10.28 -3.39 -11.61
CA GLY A 222 -8.88 -3.61 -11.27
C GLY A 222 -8.70 -4.32 -9.93
N PRO A 223 -7.46 -4.65 -9.56
CA PRO A 223 -7.18 -5.45 -8.38
C PRO A 223 -7.60 -4.81 -7.07
N TYR A 224 -7.98 -5.66 -6.10
CA TYR A 224 -8.30 -5.21 -4.76
C TYR A 224 -7.04 -4.85 -3.97
N GLN A 225 -7.06 -3.72 -3.28
CA GLN A 225 -6.05 -3.35 -2.30
C GLN A 225 -6.72 -3.22 -0.94
N GLU A 226 -6.28 -4.04 0.01
CA GLU A 226 -6.86 -4.07 1.34
C GLU A 226 -6.29 -2.98 2.23
N HIS A 227 -4.97 -2.76 2.16
CA HIS A 227 -4.28 -1.80 3.00
C HIS A 227 -3.70 -0.66 2.17
N ALA A 228 -4.55 0.31 1.82
CA ALA A 228 -4.11 1.65 1.44
C ALA A 228 -4.08 2.54 2.70
N SER A 229 -2.89 3.01 3.08
CA SER A 229 -2.69 3.78 4.31
C SER A 229 -1.72 4.93 4.10
N MET A 230 -1.63 5.80 5.11
CA MET A 230 -0.60 6.84 5.17
C MET A 230 0.70 6.35 5.82
N LEU A 231 0.82 5.04 6.10
CA LEU A 231 2.07 4.45 6.60
C LEU A 231 3.23 4.73 5.64
N PRO A 232 3.11 4.52 4.30
CA PRO A 232 4.23 4.78 3.39
C PRO A 232 4.75 6.21 3.46
N TYR A 233 3.87 7.18 3.68
CA TYR A 233 4.26 8.58 3.85
C TYR A 233 4.96 8.82 5.20
N THR A 234 4.35 8.40 6.30
CA THR A 234 4.91 8.61 7.65
C THR A 234 6.20 7.85 7.90
N SER A 235 6.42 6.76 7.15
CA SER A 235 7.64 5.98 7.18
C SER A 235 8.71 6.50 6.19
N GLY A 236 8.36 7.39 5.26
CA GLY A 236 9.28 7.83 4.20
C GLY A 236 9.51 6.80 3.08
N MET A 237 8.77 5.70 3.04
CA MET A 237 8.68 4.81 1.87
C MET A 237 8.30 5.59 0.63
N ALA A 238 7.27 6.42 0.76
CA ALA A 238 6.69 7.20 -0.30
C ALA A 238 6.57 8.67 0.10
N ASP A 239 6.43 9.55 -0.89
CA ASP A 239 5.97 10.90 -0.62
C ASP A 239 4.47 10.91 -0.28
N PHE A 240 3.98 12.07 0.17
CA PHE A 240 2.58 12.24 0.55
C PHE A 240 1.64 11.97 -0.63
N ASP A 241 1.98 12.47 -1.81
CA ASP A 241 1.15 12.34 -3.01
C ASP A 241 0.99 10.87 -3.40
N THR A 242 2.07 10.09 -3.40
CA THR A 242 2.05 8.65 -3.70
C THR A 242 1.22 7.87 -2.69
N ALA A 243 1.35 8.17 -1.38
CA ALA A 243 0.53 7.52 -0.36
C ALA A 243 -0.97 7.90 -0.48
N LEU A 244 -1.25 9.14 -0.88
CA LEU A 244 -2.62 9.59 -1.13
C LEU A 244 -3.22 8.94 -2.38
N GLU A 245 -2.45 8.77 -3.45
CA GLU A 245 -2.88 8.08 -4.68
C GLU A 245 -3.28 6.61 -4.43
N GLU A 246 -2.57 5.89 -3.55
CA GLU A 246 -2.95 4.55 -3.08
C GLU A 246 -4.33 4.58 -2.39
N CYS A 247 -4.52 5.55 -1.49
CA CYS A 247 -5.79 5.72 -0.79
C CYS A 247 -6.90 6.09 -1.78
N GLU A 248 -6.64 6.98 -2.72
CA GLU A 248 -7.58 7.38 -3.77
C GLU A 248 -7.99 6.19 -4.63
N TYR A 249 -7.04 5.34 -5.05
CA TYR A 249 -7.33 4.12 -5.78
C TYR A 249 -8.30 3.23 -4.99
N GLN A 250 -8.01 2.96 -3.72
CA GLN A 250 -8.87 2.14 -2.87
C GLN A 250 -10.27 2.76 -2.71
N GLY A 251 -10.35 4.06 -2.44
CA GLY A 251 -11.61 4.78 -2.26
C GLY A 251 -12.48 4.77 -3.53
N MET A 252 -11.85 4.97 -4.70
CA MET A 252 -12.54 4.89 -5.99
C MET A 252 -12.98 3.46 -6.30
N TRP A 253 -12.15 2.47 -6.00
CA TRP A 253 -12.51 1.06 -6.14
C TRP A 253 -13.74 0.72 -5.29
N PHE A 254 -13.80 1.15 -4.04
CA PHE A 254 -14.98 0.99 -3.19
C PHE A 254 -16.23 1.69 -3.74
N ALA A 255 -16.09 2.90 -4.27
CA ALA A 255 -17.20 3.63 -4.87
C ALA A 255 -17.76 2.92 -6.12
N GLU A 256 -16.87 2.37 -6.95
CA GLU A 256 -17.22 1.62 -8.15
C GLU A 256 -17.92 0.30 -7.82
N VAL A 257 -17.42 -0.45 -6.84
CA VAL A 257 -18.09 -1.64 -6.31
C VAL A 257 -19.44 -1.28 -5.72
N ALA A 258 -19.55 -0.22 -4.92
CA ALA A 258 -20.82 0.23 -4.36
C ALA A 258 -21.86 0.51 -5.46
N ARG A 259 -21.44 1.26 -6.50
CA ARG A 259 -22.29 1.57 -7.65
C ARG A 259 -22.75 0.30 -8.36
N TYR A 260 -21.82 -0.61 -8.65
CA TYR A 260 -22.12 -1.87 -9.31
C TYR A 260 -23.12 -2.71 -8.53
N MET A 261 -22.86 -2.88 -7.23
CA MET A 261 -23.67 -3.74 -6.38
C MET A 261 -25.10 -3.19 -6.22
N LEU A 262 -25.24 -1.88 -6.04
CA LEU A 262 -26.53 -1.22 -5.87
C LEU A 262 -27.34 -1.08 -7.18
N ARG A 263 -26.67 -0.89 -8.32
CA ARG A 263 -27.35 -0.58 -9.59
C ARG A 263 -27.53 -1.78 -10.51
N GLU A 264 -26.59 -2.71 -10.52
CA GLU A 264 -26.57 -3.84 -11.46
C GLU A 264 -26.81 -5.19 -10.76
N ARG A 265 -26.37 -5.34 -9.51
CA ARG A 265 -26.59 -6.58 -8.72
C ARG A 265 -27.80 -6.54 -7.79
N GLY A 266 -28.61 -5.48 -7.85
CA GLY A 266 -29.88 -5.39 -7.11
C GLY A 266 -29.74 -5.30 -5.59
N CYS A 267 -28.55 -5.01 -5.06
CA CYS A 267 -28.40 -4.76 -3.63
C CYS A 267 -29.21 -3.53 -3.22
N SER A 268 -29.99 -3.66 -2.16
CA SER A 268 -30.77 -2.57 -1.58
C SER A 268 -30.02 -1.81 -0.48
N PHE A 269 -28.86 -2.34 -0.06
CA PHE A 269 -28.04 -1.79 1.00
C PHE A 269 -26.55 -2.01 0.72
N PHE A 270 -25.75 -0.99 1.02
CA PHE A 270 -24.29 -1.02 0.94
C PHE A 270 -23.75 -0.46 2.26
N ILE A 271 -22.75 -1.15 2.82
CA ILE A 271 -21.98 -0.65 3.95
C ILE A 271 -20.50 -0.84 3.66
N CYS A 272 -19.71 0.16 4.01
CA CYS A 272 -18.27 0.15 3.83
C CYS A 272 -17.60 0.92 4.95
N HIS A 273 -16.41 0.47 5.29
CA HIS A 273 -15.48 1.20 6.14
C HIS A 273 -14.24 1.51 5.30
N TRP A 274 -13.75 2.74 5.38
CA TRP A 274 -12.55 3.17 4.67
C TRP A 274 -11.68 3.99 5.61
N HIS A 275 -10.46 3.51 5.85
CA HIS A 275 -9.60 4.00 6.92
C HIS A 275 -8.96 5.38 6.66
N LEU A 276 -9.01 5.93 5.45
CA LEU A 276 -8.31 7.18 5.10
C LEU A 276 -8.56 8.31 6.11
N TYR A 277 -9.82 8.56 6.48
CA TYR A 277 -10.16 9.66 7.38
C TYR A 277 -9.59 9.47 8.78
N ASP A 278 -9.47 8.23 9.24
CA ASP A 278 -8.84 7.90 10.51
C ASP A 278 -7.33 8.21 10.47
N TYR A 279 -6.64 7.78 9.41
CA TYR A 279 -5.23 8.12 9.19
C TYR A 279 -4.97 9.62 9.16
N LEU A 280 -5.77 10.38 8.40
CA LEU A 280 -5.60 11.83 8.32
C LEU A 280 -5.81 12.51 9.66
N ASN A 281 -6.78 12.04 10.47
CA ASN A 281 -6.97 12.54 11.83
C ASN A 281 -5.78 12.19 12.73
N HIS A 282 -5.29 10.95 12.67
CA HIS A 282 -4.16 10.52 13.49
C HIS A 282 -2.87 11.31 13.19
N ILE A 283 -2.65 11.66 11.92
CA ILE A 283 -1.40 12.28 11.47
C ILE A 283 -1.47 13.81 11.52
N HIS A 284 -2.59 14.41 11.08
CA HIS A 284 -2.66 15.85 10.82
C HIS A 284 -3.58 16.63 11.76
N LEU A 285 -4.36 15.99 12.64
CA LEU A 285 -5.26 16.73 13.55
C LEU A 285 -4.48 17.70 14.46
N GLY A 286 -3.26 17.33 14.86
CA GLY A 286 -2.37 18.20 15.62
C GLY A 286 -1.83 19.41 14.84
N ASP A 287 -1.88 19.38 13.51
CA ASP A 287 -1.47 20.50 12.65
C ASP A 287 -2.59 21.54 12.46
N VAL A 288 -3.84 21.15 12.72
CA VAL A 288 -5.02 22.02 12.54
C VAL A 288 -5.23 22.96 13.74
N ASP A 289 -4.89 22.53 14.96
CA ASP A 289 -5.01 23.35 16.17
C ASP A 289 -3.62 23.85 16.63
N PRO A 290 -3.33 25.16 16.52
CA PRO A 290 -2.03 25.73 16.93
C PRO A 290 -1.74 25.62 18.42
N VAL A 291 -2.73 25.29 19.26
CA VAL A 291 -2.57 25.08 20.72
C VAL A 291 -2.28 23.62 21.05
N CYS A 292 -2.54 22.70 20.12
CA CYS A 292 -2.21 21.30 20.30
C CYS A 292 -0.68 21.16 20.37
N ARG A 293 -0.15 20.68 21.51
CA ARG A 293 1.30 20.52 21.67
C ARG A 293 1.77 19.50 20.66
N ARG A 294 2.60 19.93 19.70
CA ARG A 294 3.36 19.00 18.85
C ARG A 294 4.14 18.06 19.74
N THR A 295 3.77 16.79 19.79
CA THR A 295 4.62 15.74 20.36
C THR A 295 5.73 15.47 19.35
N VAL A 296 6.68 16.39 19.22
CA VAL A 296 7.82 16.22 18.31
C VAL A 296 8.72 15.12 18.89
N ARG A 297 8.64 13.90 18.34
CA ARG A 297 9.83 13.03 18.27
C ARG A 297 10.62 13.48 17.05
N GLY A 298 11.86 13.88 17.32
CA GLY A 298 12.63 14.80 16.48
C GLY A 298 13.01 14.26 15.11
N LEU A 299 12.89 15.13 14.11
CA LEU A 299 13.55 15.02 12.80
C LEU A 299 13.56 16.41 12.12
N PHE A 300 14.04 17.45 12.82
CA PHE A 300 14.50 18.69 12.17
C PHE A 300 15.68 19.27 12.97
N PRO A 301 16.78 19.72 12.30
CA PRO A 301 17.92 20.28 12.99
C PRO A 301 17.53 21.61 13.65
N ALA A 302 17.81 21.72 14.94
CA ALA A 302 17.60 22.93 15.72
C ALA A 302 18.47 24.06 15.16
N GLY A 303 17.82 25.07 14.60
CA GLY A 303 18.50 26.26 14.12
C GLY A 303 17.51 27.32 13.66
N LEU A 304 16.98 28.08 14.61
CA LEU A 304 16.90 29.56 14.58
C LEU A 304 16.04 30.03 15.75
N SER A 305 16.70 30.72 16.67
CA SER A 305 16.13 31.36 17.85
C SER A 305 15.25 32.55 17.46
N GLY A 306 14.01 32.55 17.93
CA GLY A 306 13.10 33.70 17.91
C GLY A 306 12.51 33.88 19.30
N GLY A 307 12.98 34.89 20.02
CA GLY A 307 12.63 35.14 21.42
C GLY A 307 11.31 35.88 21.62
N GLY A 308 10.71 35.63 22.80
CA GLY A 308 9.81 36.53 23.52
C GLY A 308 8.41 35.96 23.81
N PRO A 309 7.67 36.47 24.82
CA PRO A 309 8.10 37.08 26.08
C PRO A 309 7.64 36.29 27.33
N ASP A 310 8.36 36.52 28.43
CA ASP A 310 8.00 36.11 29.79
C ASP A 310 6.57 36.56 30.17
N PHE A 311 5.73 35.62 30.57
CA PHE A 311 4.55 35.91 31.40
C PHE A 311 4.83 35.42 32.81
N GLY A 312 5.23 36.35 33.67
CA GLY A 312 5.25 36.15 35.10
C GLY A 312 3.82 36.03 35.64
N THR A 313 3.54 34.93 36.33
CA THR A 313 2.42 34.81 37.27
C THR A 313 2.93 34.13 38.53
N ALA A 314 3.31 34.96 39.50
CA ALA A 314 3.43 34.54 40.88
C ALA A 314 2.03 34.46 41.52
N VAL A 315 1.62 33.24 41.84
CA VAL A 315 0.63 32.93 42.88
C VAL A 315 1.43 32.05 43.83
N GLY A 316 1.63 32.32 45.12
CA GLY A 316 0.99 33.18 46.10
C GLY A 316 1.16 32.42 47.42
N GLU A 317 1.36 33.06 48.57
CA GLU A 317 1.14 32.37 49.84
C GLU A 317 0.83 33.31 50.99
N ARG A 318 0.09 32.74 51.94
CA ARG A 318 -0.65 33.32 53.05
C ARG A 318 0.27 33.95 54.10
N GLY A 319 -0.24 34.97 54.78
CA GLY A 319 0.34 35.59 55.97
C GLY A 319 -0.18 36.99 56.18
#